data_AF-A0A0H3GPR9-F1
#
_entry.id   AF-A0A0H3GPR9-F1
#
_cell.length_a   1.000
_cell.length_b   1.000
_cell.length_c   1.000
_cell.angle_alpha   90.00
_cell.angle_beta   90.00
_cell.angle_gamma   90.00
#
_symmetry.space_group_name_H-M   'P 1'
#
loop_
_entity.id
_entity.type
_entity.pdbx_description
1 polymer ?
#
loop_
_entity_poly.entity_id
_entity_poly.type
_entity_poly.pdbx_seq_one_letter_code
_entity_poly.pdbx_strand_id
1 'polypeptide(L)'
;MSFLTLLRRVALTLLFILLPAASGWACTPVFVRGQASTLRLNVGQLTVPADARPGTPLYHKSFAWNRLSDGGEQWIRCADDPHGLSPLLLDSLLSGGVTRPTVYQTNLAGIGVRVSLRAIGGYGGFPDRPTPSPFSQRVDNPAALPDAVWKLGYFRLTIELIKTGPAATPGELEYHSERF
;
A
#
# COMPACT_ATOMS: atom_id res chain seq x y z
N MET A 1 20.97 48.88 -30.65
CA MET A 1 19.79 49.03 -29.76
C MET A 1 18.95 47.75 -29.80
N SER A 2 19.31 46.69 -29.04
CA SER A 2 18.48 45.46 -28.97
C SER A 2 18.84 44.57 -27.77
N PHE A 3 19.31 45.15 -26.65
CA PHE A 3 19.56 44.39 -25.42
C PHE A 3 18.30 44.27 -24.55
N LEU A 4 17.41 45.26 -24.61
CA LEU A 4 16.15 45.29 -23.86
C LEU A 4 15.13 44.23 -24.35
N THR A 5 15.17 43.87 -25.63
CA THR A 5 14.36 42.80 -26.23
C THR A 5 14.82 41.41 -25.80
N LEU A 6 16.12 41.23 -25.52
CA LEU A 6 16.67 39.95 -25.07
C LEU A 6 16.21 39.63 -23.63
N LEU A 7 16.29 40.62 -22.72
CA LEU A 7 15.86 40.48 -21.33
C LEU A 7 14.37 40.15 -21.18
N ARG A 8 13.53 40.70 -22.06
CA ARG A 8 12.09 40.41 -22.04
C ARG A 8 11.76 38.98 -22.49
N ARG A 9 12.57 38.38 -23.37
CA ARG A 9 12.46 36.95 -23.72
C ARG A 9 12.87 36.05 -22.55
N VAL A 10 13.95 36.39 -21.86
CA VAL A 10 14.44 35.63 -20.69
C VAL A 10 13.39 35.63 -19.57
N ALA A 11 12.72 36.75 -19.31
CA ALA A 11 11.65 36.81 -18.32
C ALA A 11 10.44 35.93 -18.68
N LEU A 12 10.08 35.82 -19.97
CA LEU A 12 8.99 34.93 -20.42
C LEU A 12 9.38 33.45 -20.38
N THR A 13 10.67 33.13 -20.57
CA THR A 13 11.14 31.74 -20.47
C THR A 13 11.28 31.29 -19.01
N LEU A 14 11.64 32.19 -18.10
CA LEU A 14 11.62 31.92 -16.64
C LEU A 14 10.21 31.68 -16.10
N LEU A 15 9.17 32.27 -16.72
CA LEU A 15 7.78 32.01 -16.33
C LEU A 15 7.35 30.55 -16.59
N PHE A 16 7.99 29.85 -17.53
CA PHE A 16 7.80 28.41 -17.76
C PHE A 16 8.45 27.52 -16.69
N ILE A 17 9.32 28.08 -15.84
CA ILE A 17 9.98 27.36 -14.73
C ILE A 17 9.07 27.33 -13.48
N LEU A 18 7.97 28.10 -13.48
CA LEU A 18 6.98 28.15 -12.40
C LEU A 18 5.74 27.29 -12.65
N LEU A 19 5.71 26.49 -13.72
CA LEU A 19 4.71 25.43 -13.87
C LEU A 19 4.90 24.45 -12.70
N PRO A 20 3.89 24.25 -11.84
CA PRO A 20 4.01 23.29 -10.75
C PRO A 20 4.37 21.94 -11.35
N ALA A 21 5.48 21.41 -10.88
CA ALA A 21 6.01 20.14 -11.30
C ALA A 21 4.94 19.05 -11.08
N ALA A 22 4.65 18.33 -12.16
CA ALA A 22 4.01 17.02 -12.18
C ALA A 22 2.63 16.92 -11.53
N SER A 23 1.58 17.31 -12.26
CA SER A 23 0.41 16.42 -12.30
C SER A 23 0.87 15.14 -12.99
N GLY A 24 1.28 14.13 -12.22
CA GLY A 24 1.33 12.78 -12.75
C GLY A 24 -0.06 12.47 -13.28
N TRP A 25 -0.19 12.20 -14.59
CA TRP A 25 -1.50 11.96 -15.19
C TRP A 25 -2.14 10.80 -14.45
N ALA A 26 -3.24 11.08 -13.74
CA ALA A 26 -4.03 10.04 -13.12
C ALA A 26 -4.55 9.15 -14.26
N CYS A 27 -4.27 7.85 -14.18
CA CYS A 27 -4.82 6.86 -15.09
C CYS A 27 -6.34 7.05 -15.20
N THR A 28 -6.85 7.24 -16.42
CA THR A 28 -8.30 7.16 -16.67
C THR A 28 -8.66 5.67 -16.80
N PRO A 29 -9.33 5.05 -15.80
CA PRO A 29 -9.63 3.63 -15.86
C PRO A 29 -10.66 3.34 -16.96
N VAL A 30 -10.31 2.48 -17.92
CA VAL A 30 -11.27 1.94 -18.92
C VAL A 30 -11.79 0.56 -18.52
N PHE A 31 -11.11 -0.09 -17.58
CA PHE A 31 -11.52 -1.36 -17.02
C PHE A 31 -11.03 -1.45 -15.58
N VAL A 32 -11.95 -1.71 -14.66
CA VAL A 32 -11.66 -2.10 -13.29
C VAL A 32 -12.45 -3.37 -13.01
N ARG A 33 -11.77 -4.39 -12.49
CA ARG A 33 -12.42 -5.64 -12.09
C ARG A 33 -12.00 -6.02 -10.68
N GLY A 34 -12.97 -6.54 -9.95
CA GLY A 34 -12.79 -7.05 -8.59
C GLY A 34 -12.90 -5.93 -7.56
N GLN A 35 -13.10 -6.34 -6.32
CA GLN A 35 -13.28 -5.47 -5.16
C GLN A 35 -12.76 -6.22 -3.94
N ALA A 36 -12.13 -5.52 -3.00
CA ALA A 36 -11.63 -6.17 -1.80
C ALA A 36 -12.84 -6.66 -0.97
N SER A 37 -12.84 -7.92 -0.55
CA SER A 37 -13.89 -8.47 0.29
C SER A 37 -13.53 -8.28 1.78
N THR A 38 -14.50 -8.46 2.67
CA THR A 38 -14.23 -8.46 4.10
C THR A 38 -13.36 -9.66 4.49
N LEU A 39 -12.17 -9.41 5.05
CA LEU A 39 -11.34 -10.46 5.65
C LEU A 39 -11.74 -10.63 7.12
N ARG A 40 -12.33 -11.78 7.46
CA ARG A 40 -12.54 -12.21 8.84
C ARG A 40 -11.43 -13.17 9.27
N LEU A 41 -10.76 -12.84 10.37
CA LEU A 41 -9.68 -13.64 10.93
C LEU A 41 -10.01 -14.04 12.36
N ASN A 42 -10.07 -15.35 12.62
CA ASN A 42 -10.11 -15.89 13.97
C ASN A 42 -8.70 -16.40 14.35
N VAL A 43 -8.16 -15.85 15.42
CA VAL A 43 -6.82 -16.18 15.94
C VAL A 43 -6.86 -17.36 16.92
N GLY A 44 -8.03 -17.64 17.51
CA GLY A 44 -8.16 -18.59 18.61
C GLY A 44 -7.51 -18.07 19.90
N GLN A 45 -7.17 -18.99 20.80
CA GLN A 45 -6.44 -18.65 22.02
C GLN A 45 -4.97 -18.33 21.70
N LEU A 46 -4.52 -17.17 22.17
CA LEU A 46 -3.14 -16.72 22.03
C LEU A 46 -2.56 -16.42 23.41
N THR A 47 -1.43 -17.04 23.74
CA THR A 47 -0.66 -16.73 24.96
C THR A 47 0.51 -15.83 24.59
N VAL A 48 0.62 -14.68 25.25
CA VAL A 48 1.73 -13.74 25.06
C VAL A 48 2.91 -14.14 25.95
N PRO A 49 4.09 -14.44 25.41
CA PRO A 49 5.26 -14.74 26.23
C PRO A 49 5.64 -13.54 27.10
N ALA A 50 5.98 -13.79 28.36
CA ALA A 50 6.34 -12.75 29.31
C ALA A 50 7.61 -11.98 28.90
N ASP A 51 8.54 -12.67 28.28
CA ASP A 51 9.83 -12.17 27.78
C ASP A 51 9.75 -11.54 26.38
N ALA A 52 8.61 -11.65 25.69
CA ALA A 52 8.42 -11.01 24.39
C ALA A 52 8.62 -9.49 24.52
N ARG A 53 9.47 -8.92 23.67
CA ARG A 53 9.75 -7.47 23.65
C ARG A 53 8.72 -6.72 22.81
N PRO A 54 8.48 -5.42 23.05
CA PRO A 54 7.72 -4.60 22.12
C PRO A 54 8.28 -4.70 20.69
N GLY A 55 7.40 -4.89 19.71
CA GLY A 55 7.73 -5.16 18.30
C GLY A 55 7.76 -6.63 17.91
N THR A 56 7.68 -7.56 18.88
CA THR A 56 7.63 -9.01 18.61
C THR A 56 6.31 -9.37 17.95
N PRO A 57 6.31 -10.06 16.78
CA PRO A 57 5.11 -10.66 16.24
C PRO A 57 4.70 -11.87 17.10
N LEU A 58 3.48 -11.84 17.61
CA LEU A 58 2.87 -12.87 18.45
C LEU A 58 2.06 -13.87 17.62
N TYR A 59 1.53 -13.39 16.49
CA TYR A 59 0.79 -14.16 15.52
C TYR A 59 1.06 -13.59 14.13
N HIS A 60 1.08 -14.44 13.11
CA HIS A 60 1.06 -13.97 11.72
C HIS A 60 0.24 -14.92 10.83
N LYS A 61 -0.44 -14.35 9.84
CA LYS A 61 -1.08 -15.12 8.77
C LYS A 61 -1.02 -14.37 7.46
N SER A 62 -0.65 -15.09 6.41
CA SER A 62 -0.52 -14.54 5.05
C SER A 62 -1.58 -15.12 4.12
N PHE A 63 -2.06 -14.27 3.22
CA PHE A 63 -3.13 -14.56 2.27
C PHE A 63 -2.70 -14.16 0.87
N ALA A 64 -3.12 -14.95 -0.13
CA ALA A 64 -3.08 -14.50 -1.51
C ALA A 64 -4.18 -13.44 -1.74
N TRP A 65 -3.82 -12.30 -2.33
CA TRP A 65 -4.77 -11.20 -2.56
C TRP A 65 -6.02 -11.66 -3.32
N ASN A 66 -5.84 -12.53 -4.30
CA ASN A 66 -6.87 -13.12 -5.14
C ASN A 66 -7.89 -13.97 -4.34
N ARG A 67 -7.55 -14.41 -3.12
CA ARG A 67 -8.50 -15.10 -2.22
C ARG A 67 -9.28 -14.13 -1.32
N LEU A 68 -8.87 -12.86 -1.25
CA LEU A 68 -9.46 -11.81 -0.42
C LEU A 68 -10.28 -10.81 -1.22
N SER A 69 -10.54 -11.10 -2.49
CA SER A 69 -11.21 -10.20 -3.42
C SER A 69 -12.45 -10.89 -3.97
N ASP A 70 -13.57 -10.17 -3.95
CA ASP A 70 -14.94 -10.66 -4.20
C ASP A 70 -15.22 -11.03 -5.67
N GLY A 71 -14.17 -11.23 -6.46
CA GLY A 71 -14.23 -11.69 -7.84
C GLY A 71 -12.93 -12.34 -8.31
N GLY A 72 -12.07 -12.74 -7.38
CA GLY A 72 -10.72 -13.23 -7.68
C GLY A 72 -9.70 -12.11 -7.84
N GLU A 73 -8.80 -12.24 -8.80
CA GLU A 73 -7.78 -11.22 -9.07
C GLU A 73 -8.42 -9.84 -9.38
N GLN A 74 -7.80 -8.76 -8.88
CA GLN A 74 -8.23 -7.38 -9.18
C GLN A 74 -7.37 -6.78 -10.27
N TRP A 75 -7.99 -6.00 -11.15
CA TRP A 75 -7.40 -5.55 -12.41
C TRP A 75 -7.70 -4.08 -12.64
N ILE A 76 -6.75 -3.34 -13.19
CA ILE A 76 -6.98 -2.01 -13.74
C ILE A 76 -6.29 -1.86 -15.09
N ARG A 77 -7.01 -1.29 -16.06
CA ARG A 77 -6.46 -0.85 -17.35
C ARG A 77 -6.75 0.63 -17.55
N CYS A 78 -5.76 1.35 -18.03
CA CYS A 78 -5.83 2.79 -18.26
C CYS A 78 -6.06 3.08 -19.75
N ALA A 79 -6.93 4.06 -20.07
CA ALA A 79 -7.13 4.53 -21.44
C ALA A 79 -5.84 5.12 -22.02
N ASP A 80 -5.17 5.92 -21.18
CA ASP A 80 -4.04 6.75 -21.54
C ASP A 80 -2.70 5.98 -21.50
N ASP A 81 -2.74 4.69 -21.15
CA ASP A 81 -1.60 3.78 -21.16
C ASP A 81 -1.99 2.43 -21.79
N PRO A 82 -2.21 2.39 -23.12
CA PRO A 82 -2.67 1.20 -23.82
C PRO A 82 -1.65 0.06 -23.83
N HIS A 83 -0.39 0.34 -23.45
CA HIS A 83 0.68 -0.66 -23.32
C HIS A 83 0.98 -1.04 -21.87
N GLY A 84 0.36 -0.37 -20.89
CA GLY A 84 0.53 -0.67 -19.48
C GLY A 84 1.96 -0.44 -18.99
N LEU A 85 2.71 0.46 -19.63
CA LEU A 85 4.12 0.71 -19.33
C LEU A 85 4.31 1.78 -18.26
N SER A 86 3.25 2.54 -17.98
CA SER A 86 3.28 3.55 -16.95
C SER A 86 3.22 2.88 -15.58
N PRO A 87 4.12 3.25 -14.67
CA PRO A 87 4.04 2.78 -13.30
C PRO A 87 2.84 3.35 -12.58
N LEU A 88 2.26 2.55 -11.68
CA LEU A 88 1.20 2.97 -10.80
C LEU A 88 1.76 3.36 -9.44
N LEU A 89 1.10 4.29 -8.77
CA LEU A 89 1.29 4.51 -7.34
C LEU A 89 0.34 3.57 -6.59
N LEU A 90 0.90 2.61 -5.87
CA LEU A 90 0.15 1.76 -4.96
C LEU A 90 0.22 2.35 -3.55
N ASP A 91 -0.92 2.87 -3.11
CA ASP A 91 -1.10 3.42 -1.78
C ASP A 91 -1.87 2.45 -0.91
N SER A 92 -1.39 2.27 0.32
CA SER A 92 -2.23 1.75 1.41
C SER A 92 -2.35 2.84 2.47
N LEU A 93 -3.59 3.19 2.77
CA LEU A 93 -3.95 4.38 3.55
C LEU A 93 -4.33 4.03 5.00
N LEU A 94 -4.21 2.76 5.38
CA LEU A 94 -4.43 2.29 6.73
C LEU A 94 -3.39 2.91 7.66
N SER A 95 -3.81 3.82 8.55
CA SER A 95 -2.91 4.51 9.47
C SER A 95 -3.18 4.14 10.93
N GLY A 96 -2.09 3.85 11.65
CA GLY A 96 -2.07 3.62 13.08
C GLY A 96 -1.94 4.93 13.86
N GLY A 97 -1.58 4.82 15.14
CA GLY A 97 -1.32 5.99 15.98
C GLY A 97 -0.10 6.79 15.51
N VAL A 98 -0.03 8.06 15.87
CA VAL A 98 1.00 9.02 15.43
C VAL A 98 2.43 8.51 15.66
N THR A 99 2.68 7.82 16.78
CA THR A 99 4.03 7.34 17.16
C THR A 99 4.43 6.02 16.51
N ARG A 100 3.46 5.24 16.02
CA ARG A 100 3.68 3.95 15.36
C ARG A 100 2.64 3.81 14.24
N PRO A 101 2.80 4.53 13.12
CA PRO A 101 1.78 4.59 12.07
C PRO A 101 1.52 3.23 11.43
N THR A 102 2.47 2.30 11.53
CA THR A 102 2.35 0.95 10.96
C THR A 102 1.81 -0.10 11.94
N VAL A 103 1.42 0.32 13.15
CA VAL A 103 0.83 -0.58 14.15
C VAL A 103 -0.47 0.02 14.66
N TYR A 104 -1.56 -0.65 14.31
CA TYR A 104 -2.93 -0.26 14.66
C TYR A 104 -3.25 -0.77 16.06
N GLN A 105 -3.72 0.10 16.94
CA GLN A 105 -4.08 -0.33 18.29
C GLN A 105 -5.34 -1.19 18.26
N THR A 106 -5.38 -2.17 19.15
CA THR A 106 -6.55 -3.02 19.37
C THR A 106 -7.31 -2.55 20.60
N ASN A 107 -8.42 -3.19 20.92
CA ASN A 107 -9.10 -2.99 22.20
C ASN A 107 -8.26 -3.44 23.43
N LEU A 108 -7.23 -4.27 23.22
CA LEU A 108 -6.34 -4.75 24.29
C LEU A 108 -5.05 -3.93 24.34
N ALA A 109 -4.80 -3.28 25.49
CA ALA A 109 -3.55 -2.55 25.70
C ALA A 109 -2.34 -3.49 25.59
N GLY A 110 -1.30 -3.04 24.91
CA GLY A 110 -0.09 -3.83 24.67
C GLY A 110 -0.17 -4.78 23.48
N ILE A 111 -1.30 -4.83 22.75
CA ILE A 111 -1.46 -5.59 21.51
C ILE A 111 -1.86 -4.65 20.37
N GLY A 112 -1.16 -4.76 19.25
CA GLY A 112 -1.47 -4.04 18.02
C GLY A 112 -1.53 -4.98 16.81
N VAL A 113 -2.16 -4.51 15.75
CA VAL A 113 -2.17 -5.19 14.44
C VAL A 113 -1.16 -4.51 13.53
N ARG A 114 -0.41 -5.27 12.75
CA ARG A 114 0.34 -4.76 11.60
C ARG A 114 -0.17 -5.46 10.35
N VAL A 115 -0.45 -4.68 9.32
CA VAL A 115 -0.85 -5.22 8.03
C VAL A 115 0.21 -4.87 7.00
N SER A 116 0.71 -5.88 6.29
CA SER A 116 1.80 -5.73 5.34
C SER A 116 1.47 -6.35 4.00
N LEU A 117 1.99 -5.73 2.94
CA LEU A 117 1.90 -6.21 1.57
C LEU A 117 3.27 -6.64 1.07
N ARG A 118 3.31 -7.71 0.28
CA ARG A 118 4.52 -8.17 -0.40
C ARG A 118 4.16 -8.60 -1.82
N ALA A 119 4.90 -8.12 -2.82
CA ALA A 119 4.85 -8.68 -4.15
C ALA A 119 5.60 -10.04 -4.16
N ILE A 120 4.96 -11.09 -4.68
CA ILE A 120 5.61 -12.41 -4.88
C ILE A 120 6.13 -12.61 -6.31
N GLY A 121 5.95 -11.63 -7.18
CA GLY A 121 6.48 -11.65 -8.52
C GLY A 121 6.00 -10.45 -9.33
N GLY A 122 6.58 -10.33 -10.53
CA GLY A 122 6.09 -9.48 -11.62
C GLY A 122 6.40 -7.99 -11.48
N TYR A 123 6.20 -7.41 -10.31
CA TYR A 123 6.22 -5.96 -10.18
C TYR A 123 7.57 -5.38 -9.80
N GLY A 124 8.14 -4.55 -10.67
CA GLY A 124 9.28 -3.69 -10.36
C GLY A 124 8.86 -2.58 -9.39
N GLY A 125 9.84 -1.95 -8.72
CA GLY A 125 9.60 -0.81 -7.83
C GLY A 125 8.99 -1.15 -6.45
N PHE A 126 8.22 -2.23 -6.32
CA PHE A 126 7.72 -2.67 -5.01
C PHE A 126 8.81 -3.41 -4.21
N PRO A 127 8.94 -3.20 -2.89
CA PRO A 127 9.92 -3.91 -2.08
C PRO A 127 9.74 -5.44 -2.11
N ASP A 128 10.86 -6.16 -2.15
CA ASP A 128 10.93 -7.63 -2.10
C ASP A 128 10.63 -8.23 -0.70
N ARG A 129 10.37 -7.35 0.27
CA ARG A 129 10.05 -7.65 1.67
C ARG A 129 8.63 -7.21 2.03
N PRO A 130 8.01 -7.78 3.08
CA PRO A 130 6.76 -7.26 3.62
C PRO A 130 6.88 -5.77 3.94
N THR A 131 6.01 -4.98 3.33
CA THR A 131 5.92 -3.53 3.50
C THR A 131 4.67 -3.22 4.29
N PRO A 132 4.80 -2.77 5.56
CA PRO A 132 3.65 -2.49 6.39
C PRO A 132 2.96 -1.20 5.94
N SER A 133 1.62 -1.22 5.97
CA SER A 133 0.79 -0.04 5.77
C SER A 133 0.96 0.93 6.95
N PRO A 134 0.83 2.27 6.77
CA PRO A 134 0.61 2.94 5.50
C PRO A 134 1.90 2.98 4.67
N PHE A 135 1.75 2.91 3.36
CA PHE A 135 2.84 3.10 2.41
C PHE A 135 2.34 3.72 1.11
N SER A 136 3.25 4.35 0.38
CA SER A 136 3.06 4.78 -0.99
C SER A 136 4.24 4.25 -1.79
N GLN A 137 3.98 3.41 -2.78
CA GLN A 137 5.03 2.79 -3.59
C GLN A 137 4.75 2.97 -5.06
N ARG A 138 5.74 3.49 -5.79
CA ARG A 138 5.70 3.46 -7.26
C ARG A 138 6.04 2.04 -7.69
N VAL A 139 5.14 1.44 -8.44
CA VAL A 139 5.23 0.06 -8.89
C VAL A 139 5.29 0.08 -10.41
N ASP A 140 6.23 -0.67 -10.98
CA ASP A 140 6.39 -0.82 -12.43
C ASP A 140 5.72 -2.12 -12.90
N ASN A 141 4.94 -2.03 -13.98
CA ASN A 141 4.26 -3.18 -14.55
C ASN A 141 5.31 -4.08 -15.23
N PRO A 142 5.29 -5.41 -15.04
CA PRO A 142 6.15 -6.27 -15.84
C PRO A 142 5.81 -6.11 -17.32
N ALA A 143 6.81 -5.78 -18.13
CA ALA A 143 6.69 -5.65 -19.59
C ALA A 143 6.18 -6.92 -20.29
N ALA A 144 6.15 -8.06 -19.58
CA ALA A 144 5.71 -9.35 -20.10
C ALA A 144 4.19 -9.59 -20.00
N LEU A 145 3.39 -8.70 -19.40
CA LEU A 145 1.94 -8.92 -19.31
C LEU A 145 1.26 -8.61 -20.65
N PRO A 146 0.55 -9.58 -21.27
CA PRO A 146 0.07 -9.47 -22.65
C PRO A 146 -1.04 -8.43 -22.86
N ASP A 147 -1.69 -7.99 -21.78
CA ASP A 147 -2.95 -7.24 -21.84
C ASP A 147 -2.85 -5.79 -21.35
N ALA A 148 -1.63 -5.28 -21.09
CA ALA A 148 -1.43 -3.92 -20.57
C ALA A 148 -2.24 -3.60 -19.29
N VAL A 149 -2.52 -4.64 -18.50
CA VAL A 149 -3.30 -4.54 -17.25
C VAL A 149 -2.39 -4.71 -16.06
N TRP A 150 -2.69 -3.91 -15.04
CA TRP A 150 -2.21 -4.09 -13.70
C TRP A 150 -3.08 -5.09 -12.95
N LYS A 151 -2.46 -5.99 -12.21
CA LYS A 151 -3.10 -7.12 -11.53
C LYS A 151 -2.63 -7.28 -10.09
N LEU A 152 -3.53 -7.24 -9.11
CA LEU A 152 -3.11 -7.39 -7.71
C LEU A 152 -2.86 -8.85 -7.27
N GLY A 153 -3.07 -9.85 -8.13
CA GLY A 153 -2.93 -11.27 -7.74
C GLY A 153 -1.50 -11.72 -7.41
N TYR A 154 -0.50 -10.91 -7.75
CA TYR A 154 0.89 -11.10 -7.36
C TYR A 154 1.20 -10.59 -5.95
N PHE A 155 0.21 -10.10 -5.21
CA PHE A 155 0.42 -9.64 -3.86
C PHE A 155 0.04 -10.68 -2.82
N ARG A 156 0.75 -10.63 -1.70
CA ARG A 156 0.44 -11.33 -0.46
C ARG A 156 0.17 -10.31 0.63
N LEU A 157 -0.99 -10.43 1.24
CA LEU A 157 -1.36 -9.67 2.43
C LEU A 157 -0.96 -10.48 3.66
N THR A 158 -0.24 -9.88 4.59
CA THR A 158 0.13 -10.48 5.87
C THR A 158 -0.46 -9.66 7.00
N ILE A 159 -1.16 -10.33 7.91
CA ILE A 159 -1.68 -9.75 9.15
C ILE A 159 -0.83 -10.30 10.29
N GLU A 160 -0.32 -9.41 11.13
CA GLU A 160 0.43 -9.76 12.35
C GLU A 160 -0.24 -9.15 13.57
N LEU A 161 -0.27 -9.90 14.67
CA LEU A 161 -0.47 -9.33 16.01
C LEU A 161 0.89 -9.07 16.62
N ILE A 162 1.09 -7.87 17.17
CA ILE A 162 2.37 -7.39 17.65
C ILE A 162 2.25 -6.94 19.10
N LYS A 163 3.21 -7.33 19.93
CA LYS A 163 3.34 -6.78 21.27
C LYS A 163 3.74 -5.30 21.19
N THR A 164 2.94 -4.39 21.71
CA THR A 164 3.20 -2.94 21.62
C THR A 164 3.78 -2.34 22.90
N GLY A 165 3.54 -2.98 24.04
CA GLY A 165 3.96 -2.50 25.36
C GLY A 165 4.71 -3.55 26.19
N PRO A 166 5.17 -3.17 27.39
CA PRO A 166 5.86 -4.09 28.31
C PRO A 166 4.92 -5.20 28.80
N ALA A 167 3.66 -4.86 29.05
CA ALA A 167 2.59 -5.79 29.38
C ALA A 167 1.56 -5.83 28.24
N ALA A 168 0.86 -6.95 28.14
CA ALA A 168 -0.33 -7.10 27.30
C ALA A 168 -1.51 -7.44 28.22
N THR A 169 -2.60 -6.70 28.09
CA THR A 169 -3.81 -6.93 28.88
C THR A 169 -4.52 -8.20 28.37
N PRO A 170 -4.85 -9.17 29.24
CA PRO A 170 -5.66 -10.32 28.86
C PRO A 170 -7.09 -9.89 28.46
N GLY A 171 -7.71 -10.62 27.53
CA GLY A 171 -9.10 -10.39 27.14
C GLY A 171 -9.42 -10.93 25.76
N GLU A 172 -10.66 -10.68 25.32
CA GLU A 172 -11.10 -10.97 23.96
C GLU A 172 -10.58 -9.90 23.01
N LEU A 173 -9.81 -10.32 22.02
CA LEU A 173 -9.22 -9.42 21.04
C LEU A 173 -10.25 -9.03 19.97
N GLU A 174 -10.49 -7.74 19.84
CA GLU A 174 -11.32 -7.17 18.79
C GLU A 174 -10.55 -6.08 18.03
N TYR A 175 -10.61 -6.17 16.70
CA TYR A 175 -10.07 -5.16 15.80
C TYR A 175 -10.92 -5.09 14.53
N HIS A 176 -11.28 -3.88 14.14
CA HIS A 176 -12.00 -3.60 12.91
C HIS A 176 -11.39 -2.38 12.21
N SER A 177 -11.16 -2.50 10.90
CA SER A 177 -10.83 -1.39 10.02
C SER A 177 -11.72 -1.45 8.77
N GLU A 178 -12.21 -0.29 8.34
CA GLU A 178 -12.96 -0.12 7.09
C GLU A 178 -12.09 0.43 5.95
N ARG A 179 -10.88 0.89 6.27
CA ARG A 179 -9.95 1.46 5.28
C ARG A 179 -8.81 0.47 5.09
N PHE A 180 -8.39 0.24 3.84
CA PHE A 180 -7.18 -0.49 3.49
C PHE A 180 -6.42 0.26 2.39
#